data_AF-A0A4S0FZ07-F1
#
_entry.id   AF-A0A4S0FZ07-F1
#
_cell.length_a   1.000
_cell.length_b   1.000
_cell.length_c   1.000
_cell.angle_alpha   90.00
_cell.angle_beta   90.00
_cell.angle_gamma   90.00
#
_symmetry.space_group_name_H-M   'P 1'
#
loop_
_entity.id
_entity.type
_entity.pdbx_description
1 polymer ?
#
loop_
_entity_poly.entity_id
_entity_poly.type
_entity_poly.pdbx_seq_one_letter_code
_entity_poly.pdbx_strand_id
1 'polypeptide(L)'
;MAFRILKAAGALAFMALSATTSFGQTDPLGAAPAARTDTSTIIVGSADFPESQLLETIYAKALAAKGIKVETKLSIGSRGVY
;
A
#
# COMPACT_ATOMS: atom_id res chain seq x y z
N MET A 1 -41.01 -25.93 27.45
CA MET A 1 -40.61 -25.97 26.02
C MET A 1 -39.92 -24.68 25.57
N ALA A 2 -40.45 -23.48 25.85
CA ALA A 2 -39.89 -22.19 25.40
C ALA A 2 -38.43 -21.90 25.82
N PHE A 3 -38.04 -22.24 27.05
CA PHE A 3 -36.68 -21.97 27.55
C PHE A 3 -35.58 -22.82 26.88
N ARG A 4 -35.94 -23.97 26.30
CA ARG A 4 -35.01 -24.85 25.56
C ARG A 4 -34.78 -24.34 24.14
N ILE A 5 -35.82 -23.75 23.55
CA ILE A 5 -35.79 -23.15 22.21
C ILE A 5 -34.98 -21.84 22.23
N LEU A 6 -35.09 -21.05 23.31
CA LEU A 6 -34.31 -19.82 23.48
C LEU A 6 -32.80 -20.07 23.66
N LYS A 7 -32.43 -21.15 24.38
CA LYS A 7 -31.02 -21.57 24.51
C LYS A 7 -30.44 -22.11 23.19
N ALA A 8 -31.21 -22.86 22.42
CA ALA A 8 -30.79 -23.37 21.11
C ALA A 8 -30.59 -22.24 20.09
N ALA A 9 -31.50 -21.25 20.06
CA ALA A 9 -31.37 -20.08 19.20
C ALA A 9 -30.14 -19.22 19.55
N GLY A 10 -29.86 -19.04 20.86
CA GLY A 10 -28.67 -18.32 21.32
C GLY A 10 -27.35 -19.02 20.95
N ALA A 11 -27.30 -20.36 21.04
CA ALA A 11 -26.11 -21.13 20.65
C ALA A 11 -25.84 -21.07 19.14
N LEU A 12 -26.90 -21.11 18.31
CA LEU A 12 -26.77 -20.99 16.85
C LEU A 12 -26.30 -19.60 16.43
N ALA A 13 -26.79 -18.55 17.09
CA ALA A 13 -26.36 -17.17 16.85
C ALA A 13 -24.90 -16.93 17.25
N PHE A 14 -24.45 -17.50 18.38
CA PHE A 14 -23.05 -17.43 18.79
C PHE A 14 -22.11 -18.17 17.83
N MET A 15 -22.53 -19.33 17.31
CA MET A 15 -21.76 -20.12 16.36
C MET A 15 -21.70 -19.49 14.95
N ALA A 16 -22.76 -18.78 14.55
CA ALA A 16 -22.76 -17.99 13.30
C ALA A 16 -21.85 -16.75 13.39
N LEU A 17 -21.72 -16.15 14.58
CA LEU A 17 -20.87 -14.98 14.80
C LEU A 17 -19.39 -15.34 14.97
N SER A 18 -19.07 -16.53 15.52
CA SER A 18 -17.69 -17.01 15.62
C SER A 18 -17.14 -17.61 14.31
N ALA A 19 -18.00 -17.83 13.31
CA ALA A 19 -17.57 -18.25 11.97
C ALA A 19 -17.02 -17.10 11.10
N THR A 20 -17.11 -15.84 11.55
CA THR A 20 -16.61 -14.66 10.83
C THR A 20 -15.29 -14.14 11.41
N THR A 21 -14.33 -15.01 11.74
CA THR A 21 -12.98 -14.58 12.15
C THR A 21 -12.10 -14.10 10.98
N SER A 22 -12.67 -13.91 9.79
CA SER A 22 -11.97 -13.40 8.61
C SER A 22 -11.90 -11.86 8.55
N PHE A 23 -12.22 -11.13 9.63
CA PHE A 23 -11.99 -9.69 9.69
C PHE A 23 -10.49 -9.41 9.87
N GLY A 24 -9.77 -9.38 8.74
CA GLY A 24 -8.63 -8.48 8.58
C GLY A 24 -7.28 -8.93 9.12
N GLN A 25 -6.95 -10.23 9.15
CA GLN A 25 -5.58 -10.69 9.35
C GLN A 25 -4.90 -11.06 8.02
N THR A 26 -5.08 -10.22 7.00
CA THR A 26 -4.21 -10.27 5.83
C THR A 26 -3.01 -9.37 6.12
N ASP A 27 -1.83 -9.95 6.28
CA ASP A 27 -0.59 -9.19 6.26
C ASP A 27 -0.50 -8.47 4.90
N PRO A 28 -0.62 -7.12 4.84
CA PRO A 28 -0.54 -6.39 3.58
C PRO A 28 0.84 -6.52 2.90
N LEU A 29 1.84 -7.04 3.61
CA LEU A 29 3.18 -7.35 3.11
C LEU A 29 3.40 -8.85 2.86
N GLY A 30 2.45 -9.71 3.22
CA GLY A 30 2.59 -11.17 3.13
C GLY A 30 2.38 -11.73 1.72
N ALA A 31 1.85 -10.92 0.80
CA ALA A 31 1.81 -11.27 -0.62
C ALA A 31 3.23 -11.14 -1.20
N ALA A 32 3.69 -12.19 -1.88
CA ALA A 32 4.88 -12.06 -2.73
C ALA A 32 4.66 -10.88 -3.69
N PRO A 33 5.60 -9.93 -3.80
CA PRO A 33 5.43 -8.79 -4.68
C PRO A 33 5.15 -9.32 -6.09
N ALA A 34 4.08 -8.81 -6.71
CA ALA A 34 3.76 -9.15 -8.09
C ALA A 34 5.02 -8.92 -8.94
N ALA A 35 5.36 -9.89 -9.79
CA ALA A 35 6.49 -9.75 -10.69
C ALA A 35 6.26 -8.50 -11.54
N ARG A 36 7.11 -7.48 -11.34
CA ARG A 36 7.04 -6.24 -12.11
C ARG A 36 7.39 -6.58 -13.55
N THR A 37 6.39 -6.51 -14.43
CA THR A 37 6.52 -6.75 -15.88
C THR A 37 7.07 -5.55 -16.63
N ASP A 38 7.07 -4.38 -15.99
CA ASP A 38 7.34 -3.08 -16.58
C ASP A 38 8.59 -2.46 -15.92
N THR A 39 9.75 -2.98 -16.30
CA THR A 39 11.08 -2.56 -15.80
C THR A 39 11.70 -1.47 -16.68
N SER A 40 10.97 -0.97 -17.69
CA SER A 40 11.60 -0.18 -18.74
C SER A 40 11.95 1.24 -18.33
N THR A 41 11.30 1.82 -17.30
CA THR A 41 11.50 3.23 -16.92
C THR A 41 11.38 3.40 -15.40
N ILE A 42 12.36 4.04 -14.78
CA ILE A 42 12.31 4.45 -13.38
C ILE A 42 11.83 5.90 -13.29
N ILE A 43 10.83 6.17 -12.44
CA ILE A 43 10.37 7.53 -12.17
C ILE A 43 11.03 8.02 -10.88
N VAL A 44 11.77 9.12 -10.95
CA VAL A 44 12.33 9.81 -9.77
C VAL A 44 11.44 11.00 -9.45
N GLY A 45 10.87 11.02 -8.24
CA GLY A 45 9.97 12.07 -7.79
C GLY A 45 10.62 13.01 -6.78
N SER A 46 10.15 14.27 -6.71
CA SER A 46 10.52 15.22 -5.66
C SER A 46 9.29 15.81 -4.98
N ALA A 47 9.43 16.14 -3.69
CA ALA A 47 8.48 17.01 -3.01
C ALA A 47 8.71 18.47 -3.44
N ASP A 48 7.77 19.36 -3.08
CA ASP A 48 7.79 20.78 -3.44
C ASP A 48 8.77 21.61 -2.57
N PHE A 49 10.02 21.16 -2.52
CA PHE A 49 11.13 21.79 -1.79
C PHE A 49 12.40 21.80 -2.65
N PRO A 50 13.18 22.89 -2.69
CA PRO A 50 14.39 22.99 -3.50
C PRO A 50 15.40 21.86 -3.24
N GLU A 51 15.56 21.46 -1.98
CA GLU A 51 16.46 20.37 -1.58
C GLU A 51 16.00 19.02 -2.14
N SER A 52 14.68 18.80 -2.20
CA SER A 52 14.10 17.58 -2.78
C SER A 52 14.29 17.52 -4.29
N GLN A 53 14.13 18.65 -4.98
CA GLN A 53 14.37 18.76 -6.42
C GLN A 53 15.86 18.56 -6.77
N LEU A 54 16.76 19.07 -5.92
CA LEU A 54 18.19 18.84 -6.08
C LEU A 54 18.54 17.35 -5.98
N LEU A 55 18.00 16.64 -4.97
CA LEU A 55 18.22 15.21 -4.82
C LEU A 55 17.66 14.42 -6.01
N GLU A 56 16.45 14.72 -6.44
CA GLU A 56 15.84 14.09 -7.62
C GLU A 56 16.72 14.26 -8.88
N THR A 57 17.25 15.46 -9.10
CA THR A 57 18.20 15.71 -10.20
C THR A 57 19.47 14.86 -10.10
N ILE A 58 20.04 14.74 -8.89
CA ILE A 58 21.25 13.92 -8.66
C ILE A 58 20.96 12.45 -8.96
N TYR A 59 19.85 11.90 -8.45
CA TYR A 59 19.47 10.51 -8.68
C TYR A 59 19.14 10.23 -10.15
N ALA A 60 18.38 11.10 -10.79
CA ALA A 60 18.03 10.94 -12.20
C ALA A 60 19.27 10.91 -13.09
N LYS A 61 20.23 11.82 -12.85
CA LYS A 61 21.51 11.84 -13.56
C LYS A 61 22.36 10.59 -13.29
N ALA A 62 22.43 10.13 -12.04
CA ALA A 62 23.19 8.94 -11.70
C ALA A 62 22.62 7.67 -12.36
N LEU A 63 21.30 7.53 -12.38
CA LEU A 63 20.60 6.41 -13.03
C LEU A 63 20.75 6.47 -14.56
N ALA A 64 20.56 7.65 -15.16
CA ALA A 64 20.76 7.85 -16.60
C ALA A 64 22.20 7.54 -17.03
N ALA A 65 23.20 7.92 -16.22
CA ALA A 65 24.60 7.60 -16.47
C ALA A 65 24.90 6.08 -16.44
N LYS A 66 24.02 5.27 -15.85
CA LYS A 66 24.08 3.81 -15.86
C LYS A 66 23.27 3.18 -17.00
N GLY A 67 22.75 3.99 -17.92
CA GLY A 67 21.94 3.52 -19.05
C GLY A 67 20.52 3.11 -18.67
N ILE A 68 20.07 3.47 -17.46
CA ILE A 68 18.69 3.24 -17.04
C ILE A 68 17.83 4.35 -17.62
N LYS A 69 16.70 4.01 -18.23
CA LYS A 69 15.73 5.01 -18.68
C LYS A 69 15.01 5.60 -17.48
N VAL A 70 15.03 6.92 -17.38
CA VAL A 70 14.51 7.67 -16.23
C VAL A 70 13.52 8.74 -16.68
N GLU A 71 12.46 8.89 -15.93
CA GLU A 71 11.55 10.04 -15.98
C GLU A 71 11.54 10.76 -14.64
N THR A 72 11.28 12.07 -14.67
CA THR A 72 11.30 12.93 -13.48
C THR A 72 9.91 13.48 -13.22
N LYS A 73 9.46 13.48 -11.95
CA LYS A 73 8.16 14.01 -11.55
C LYS A 73 8.29 14.97 -10.37
N LEU A 74 8.17 16.25 -10.65
CA LEU A 74 8.35 17.32 -9.67
C LEU A 74 7.09 17.53 -8.79
N SER A 75 7.32 18.09 -7.61
CA SER A 75 6.30 18.65 -6.71
C SER A 75 5.17 17.67 -6.34
N ILE A 76 5.52 16.42 -6.04
CA ILE A 76 4.60 15.40 -5.56
C ILE A 76 4.19 15.73 -4.11
N GLY A 77 2.88 15.85 -3.88
CA GLY A 77 2.32 15.97 -2.54
C GLY A 77 2.70 17.28 -1.83
N SER A 78 2.62 18.41 -2.55
CA SER A 78 2.86 19.76 -1.99
C SER A 78 2.24 19.91 -0.60
N ARG A 79 3.07 20.22 0.39
CA ARG A 79 2.71 20.32 1.81
C ARG A 79 2.50 21.78 2.24
N GLY A 80 2.03 22.64 1.34
CA GLY A 80 1.86 24.08 1.60
C GLY A 80 0.77 24.47 2.60
N VAL A 81 0.22 23.51 3.36
CA VAL A 81 -0.90 23.71 4.30
C VAL A 81 -0.59 23.09 5.67
N TYR A 82 0.57 23.40 6.25
CA TYR A 82 0.80 23.19 7.68
C TYR A 82 1.20 24.51 8.32
#